data_AF-A0A838T7R1-F1
#
_entry.id   AF-A0A838T7R1-F1
#
_cell.length_a   1.000
_cell.length_b   1.000
_cell.length_c   1.000
_cell.angle_alpha   90.00
_cell.angle_beta   90.00
_cell.angle_gamma   90.00
#
_symmetry.space_group_name_H-M   'P 1'
#
loop_
_entity.id
_entity.type
_entity.pdbx_description
1 polymer ?
#
loop_
_entity_poly.entity_id
_entity_poly.type
_entity_poly.pdbx_seq_one_letter_code
_entity_poly.pdbx_strand_id
1 'polypeptide(L)'
;MRDTTIETQLRLLTLQSESWKKLHDFITYALDKSKPIISPEQESQFTDVRSILLQESEHIFSELNLVAELSGKAMNVLQRASSIRGVRELSGDETRRLESDWNAVFTKVGVVQGQLKARRRELLGRSAFVQALRSIFGRRAAVC
;
A
#
# COMPACT_ATOMS: atom_id res chain seq x y z
N MET A 1 17.00 19.14 -4.70
CA MET A 1 15.60 19.43 -4.30
C MET A 1 14.95 18.10 -3.96
N ARG A 2 14.22 18.00 -2.84
CA ARG A 2 13.38 16.82 -2.57
C ARG A 2 12.18 16.88 -3.50
N ASP A 3 11.92 15.78 -4.20
CA ASP A 3 10.72 15.65 -5.03
C ASP A 3 9.52 15.42 -4.10
N THR A 4 8.71 16.46 -3.92
CA THR A 4 7.55 16.43 -3.01
C THR A 4 6.48 15.44 -3.45
N THR A 5 6.41 15.14 -4.75
CA THR A 5 5.46 14.18 -5.31
C THR A 5 5.85 12.76 -4.90
N ILE A 6 7.13 12.38 -5.05
CA ILE A 6 7.60 11.05 -4.65
C ILE A 6 7.44 10.84 -3.14
N GLU A 7 7.73 11.85 -2.32
CA GLU A 7 7.55 11.76 -0.86
C GLU A 7 6.07 11.58 -0.50
N THR A 8 5.17 12.29 -1.20
CA THR A 8 3.71 12.17 -0.99
C THR A 8 3.20 10.79 -1.40
N GLN A 9 3.58 10.31 -2.58
CA GLN A 9 3.22 8.97 -3.08
C GLN A 9 3.75 7.86 -2.16
N LEU A 10 4.98 7.98 -1.66
CA LEU A 10 5.55 7.01 -0.70
C LEU A 10 4.81 7.02 0.64
N ARG A 11 4.40 8.20 1.12
CA ARG A 11 3.59 8.32 2.34
C ARG A 11 2.23 7.65 2.18
N LEU A 12 1.51 7.98 1.10
CA LEU A 12 0.20 7.39 0.77
C LEU A 12 0.30 5.86 0.67
N LEU A 13 1.29 5.34 -0.07
CA LEU A 13 1.51 3.91 -0.20
C LEU A 13 1.83 3.21 1.12
N THR A 14 2.55 3.88 2.03
CA THR A 14 2.90 3.30 3.33
C THR A 14 1.65 3.11 4.18
N LEU A 15 0.80 4.15 4.28
CA LEU A 15 -0.46 4.10 5.01
C LEU A 15 -1.40 3.04 4.41
N GLN A 16 -1.55 3.04 3.08
CA GLN A 16 -2.41 2.07 2.41
C GLN A 16 -1.93 0.62 2.59
N SER A 17 -0.61 0.40 2.53
CA SER A 17 -0.03 -0.94 2.74
C SER A 17 -0.27 -1.43 4.17
N GLU A 18 -0.22 -0.56 5.17
CA GLU A 18 -0.53 -0.90 6.56
C GLU A 18 -2.00 -1.28 6.71
N SER A 19 -2.92 -0.55 6.09
CA SER A 19 -4.34 -0.87 6.08
C SER A 19 -4.62 -2.22 5.40
N TRP A 20 -3.98 -2.51 4.27
CA TRP A 20 -4.11 -3.81 3.58
C TRP A 20 -3.58 -4.99 4.42
N LYS A 21 -2.49 -4.78 5.17
CA LYS A 21 -1.96 -5.78 6.11
C LYS A 21 -2.92 -6.03 7.26
N LYS A 22 -3.42 -4.98 7.89
CA LYS A 22 -4.40 -5.11 8.99
C LYS A 22 -5.66 -5.85 8.53
N LEU A 23 -6.17 -5.53 7.35
CA LEU A 23 -7.30 -6.26 6.76
C LEU A 23 -6.97 -7.74 6.60
N HIS A 24 -5.79 -8.06 6.08
CA HIS A 24 -5.33 -9.44 5.91
C HIS A 24 -5.18 -10.19 7.24
N ASP A 25 -4.71 -9.53 8.29
CA ASP A 25 -4.59 -10.13 9.62
C ASP A 25 -5.97 -10.56 10.15
N PHE A 26 -7.00 -9.71 9.97
CA PHE A 26 -8.38 -10.07 10.29
C PHE A 26 -8.92 -11.19 9.41
N ILE A 27 -8.64 -11.17 8.10
CA ILE A 27 -9.04 -12.24 7.17
C ILE A 27 -8.43 -13.57 7.61
N THR A 28 -7.13 -13.59 7.90
CA THR A 28 -6.41 -14.79 8.32
C THR A 28 -6.96 -15.31 9.65
N TYR A 29 -7.24 -14.41 10.60
CA TYR A 29 -7.89 -14.77 11.86
C TYR A 29 -9.28 -15.40 11.63
N ALA A 30 -10.09 -14.82 10.74
CA ALA A 30 -11.43 -15.30 10.44
C ALA A 30 -11.45 -16.67 9.75
N LEU A 31 -10.50 -16.91 8.84
CA LEU A 31 -10.37 -18.16 8.10
C LEU A 31 -9.88 -19.32 9.00
N ASP A 32 -9.12 -19.02 10.04
CA ASP A 32 -8.75 -20.01 11.05
C ASP A 32 -9.95 -20.34 11.96
N LYS A 33 -10.70 -21.37 11.58
CA LYS A 33 -11.90 -21.82 12.30
C LYS A 33 -11.62 -22.28 13.73
N SER A 34 -10.37 -22.54 14.09
CA SER A 34 -9.97 -22.87 15.47
C SER A 34 -9.94 -21.64 16.40
N LYS A 35 -9.90 -20.43 15.84
CA LYS A 35 -9.90 -19.20 16.61
C LYS A 35 -11.24 -18.97 17.33
N PRO A 36 -11.21 -18.27 18.48
CA PRO A 36 -12.41 -17.92 19.24
C PRO A 36 -13.51 -17.25 18.42
N ILE A 37 -14.69 -17.14 19.05
CA ILE A 37 -15.79 -16.34 18.51
C ILE A 37 -15.31 -14.88 18.42
N ILE A 38 -15.69 -14.24 17.32
CA ILE A 38 -15.33 -12.87 17.00
C ILE A 38 -16.03 -11.93 17.99
N SER A 39 -15.27 -11.08 18.67
CA SER A 39 -15.84 -10.08 19.56
C SER A 39 -16.45 -8.91 18.76
N PRO A 40 -17.46 -8.21 19.30
CA PRO A 40 -18.01 -7.01 18.66
C PRO A 40 -16.96 -5.93 18.38
N GLU A 41 -15.96 -5.80 19.26
CA GLU A 41 -14.87 -4.85 19.11
C GLU A 41 -13.96 -5.21 17.93
N GLN A 42 -13.66 -6.51 17.74
CA GLN A 42 -12.90 -6.97 16.57
C GLN A 42 -13.65 -6.68 15.28
N GLU A 43 -14.96 -6.96 15.24
CA GLU A 43 -15.82 -6.68 14.09
C GLU A 43 -15.85 -5.18 13.75
N SER A 44 -15.91 -4.32 14.78
CA SER A 44 -15.81 -2.87 14.61
C SER A 44 -14.48 -2.46 14.00
N GLN A 45 -13.36 -2.93 14.55
CA GLN A 45 -12.01 -2.60 14.05
C GLN A 45 -11.81 -3.05 12.61
N PHE A 46 -12.31 -4.24 12.25
CA PHE A 46 -12.31 -4.72 10.88
C PHE A 46 -13.08 -3.80 9.95
N THR A 47 -14.28 -3.39 10.36
CA THR A 47 -15.13 -2.48 9.59
C THR A 47 -14.45 -1.12 9.38
N ASP A 48 -13.77 -0.60 10.40
CA ASP A 48 -13.02 0.65 10.30
C ASP A 48 -11.87 0.55 9.28
N VAL A 49 -11.06 -0.51 9.36
CA VAL A 49 -9.97 -0.75 8.40
C VAL A 49 -10.50 -0.89 6.98
N ARG A 50 -11.59 -1.65 6.81
CA ARG A 50 -12.26 -1.83 5.52
C ARG A 50 -12.79 -0.50 4.96
N SER A 51 -13.39 0.34 5.80
CA SER A 51 -13.91 1.65 5.43
C SER A 51 -12.81 2.57 4.93
N ILE A 52 -11.67 2.63 5.63
CA ILE A 52 -10.47 3.36 5.21
C ILE A 52 -10.04 2.89 3.81
N LEU A 53 -9.91 1.58 3.61
CA LEU A 53 -9.51 1.03 2.31
C LEU A 53 -10.51 1.35 1.20
N LEU A 54 -11.82 1.30 1.46
CA LEU A 54 -12.85 1.65 0.49
C LEU A 54 -12.77 3.13 0.07
N GLN A 55 -12.50 4.02 1.02
CA GLN A 55 -12.45 5.46 0.76
C GLN A 55 -11.15 5.88 0.06
N GLU A 56 -10.02 5.29 0.45
CA GLU A 56 -8.70 5.77 0.03
C GLU A 56 -8.14 5.04 -1.21
N SER A 57 -8.54 3.79 -1.46
CA SER A 57 -7.91 2.96 -2.51
C SER A 57 -7.99 3.60 -3.89
N GLU A 58 -9.16 4.12 -4.28
CA GLU A 58 -9.35 4.65 -5.63
C GLU A 58 -8.51 5.91 -5.87
N HIS A 59 -8.47 6.81 -4.88
CA HIS A 59 -7.62 8.00 -4.94
C HIS A 59 -6.13 7.62 -5.04
N ILE A 60 -5.65 6.71 -4.19
CA ILE A 60 -4.25 6.28 -4.19
C ILE A 60 -3.88 5.56 -5.49
N PHE A 61 -4.75 4.70 -6.01
CA PHE A 61 -4.52 4.04 -7.28
C PHE A 61 -4.51 5.03 -8.45
N SER A 62 -5.34 6.08 -8.40
CA SER A 62 -5.32 7.16 -9.40
C SER A 62 -3.97 7.90 -9.39
N GLU A 63 -3.51 8.33 -8.21
CA GLU A 63 -2.22 9.04 -8.04
C GLU A 63 -1.00 8.23 -8.52
N LEU A 64 -1.15 6.90 -8.60
CA LEU A 64 -0.08 5.97 -8.98
C LEU A 64 -0.29 5.35 -10.37
N ASN A 65 -1.36 5.71 -11.08
CA ASN A 65 -1.79 5.10 -12.34
C ASN A 65 -1.99 3.57 -12.26
N LEU A 66 -2.62 3.10 -11.20
CA LEU A 66 -2.88 1.68 -10.92
C LEU A 66 -4.36 1.27 -11.02
N VAL A 67 -5.27 2.21 -11.25
CA VAL A 67 -6.74 1.98 -11.27
C VAL A 67 -7.12 0.81 -12.16
N ALA A 68 -6.67 0.82 -13.43
CA ALA A 68 -7.01 -0.20 -14.41
C ALA A 68 -6.54 -1.61 -14.03
N GLU A 69 -5.47 -1.71 -13.23
CA GLU A 69 -4.88 -2.99 -12.84
C GLU A 69 -5.46 -3.49 -11.50
N LEU A 70 -5.75 -2.59 -10.56
CA LEU A 70 -6.00 -2.93 -9.17
C LEU A 70 -7.43 -2.69 -8.69
N SER A 71 -8.18 -1.72 -9.23
CA SER A 71 -9.48 -1.33 -8.65
C SER A 71 -10.48 -2.49 -8.60
N GLY A 72 -10.58 -3.29 -9.66
CA GLY A 72 -11.45 -4.47 -9.68
C GLY A 72 -11.05 -5.54 -8.64
N LYS A 73 -9.74 -5.79 -8.50
CA LYS A 73 -9.20 -6.77 -7.55
C LYS A 73 -9.36 -6.31 -6.10
N ALA A 74 -9.08 -5.05 -5.84
CA ALA A 74 -9.28 -4.44 -4.52
C ALA A 74 -10.75 -4.49 -4.12
N MET A 75 -11.67 -4.09 -5.02
CA MET A 75 -13.09 -4.15 -4.77
C MET A 75 -13.57 -5.58 -4.49
N ASN A 76 -13.10 -6.56 -5.26
CA ASN A 76 -13.37 -7.97 -5.04
C ASN A 76 -12.99 -8.44 -3.63
N VAL A 77 -11.82 -8.03 -3.13
CA VAL A 77 -11.38 -8.33 -1.76
C VAL A 77 -12.30 -7.68 -0.75
N LEU A 78 -12.57 -6.37 -0.90
CA LEU A 78 -13.39 -5.60 0.04
C LEU A 78 -14.87 -6.02 0.05
N GLN A 79 -15.37 -6.62 -1.02
CA GLN A 79 -16.72 -7.18 -1.09
C GLN A 79 -16.81 -8.55 -0.40
N ARG A 80 -15.85 -9.45 -0.64
CA ARG A 80 -15.81 -10.77 0.02
C ARG A 80 -15.47 -10.66 1.50
N ALA A 81 -14.60 -9.73 1.86
CA ALA A 81 -14.30 -9.36 3.23
C ALA A 81 -15.25 -8.23 3.70
N SER A 82 -16.56 -8.49 3.69
CA SER A 82 -17.58 -7.52 4.13
C SER A 82 -17.75 -7.45 5.65
N SER A 83 -17.52 -8.58 6.34
CA SER A 83 -17.53 -8.74 7.80
C SER A 83 -16.58 -9.88 8.18
N ILE A 84 -16.07 -9.92 9.42
CA ILE A 84 -15.23 -11.03 9.88
C ILE A 84 -16.04 -12.33 9.87
N ARG A 85 -17.31 -12.27 10.29
CA ARG A 85 -18.23 -13.42 10.22
C ARG A 85 -18.40 -13.91 8.79
N GLY A 86 -18.64 -13.02 7.83
CA GLY A 86 -18.77 -13.37 6.42
C GLY A 86 -17.52 -14.04 5.87
N VAL A 87 -16.33 -13.57 6.25
CA VAL A 87 -15.06 -14.22 5.87
C VAL A 87 -14.96 -15.64 6.43
N ARG A 88 -15.37 -15.86 7.69
CA ARG A 88 -15.34 -17.19 8.33
C ARG A 88 -16.28 -18.21 7.65
N GLU A 89 -17.32 -17.71 7.02
CA GLU A 89 -18.35 -18.50 6.31
C GLU A 89 -18.01 -18.77 4.84
N LEU A 90 -16.95 -18.17 4.29
CA LEU A 90 -16.53 -18.39 2.91
C LEU A 90 -16.25 -19.88 2.63
N SER A 91 -16.68 -20.32 1.45
CA SER A 91 -16.27 -21.61 0.91
C SER A 91 -14.79 -21.62 0.54
N GLY A 92 -14.19 -22.82 0.43
CA GLY A 92 -12.77 -22.94 0.09
C GLY A 92 -12.40 -22.29 -1.25
N ASP A 93 -13.30 -22.28 -2.22
CA ASP A 93 -13.07 -21.61 -3.51
C ASP A 93 -13.15 -20.09 -3.40
N GLU A 94 -14.05 -19.57 -2.57
CA GLU A 94 -14.12 -18.13 -2.27
C GLU A 94 -12.90 -17.65 -1.49
N THR A 95 -12.42 -18.45 -0.53
CA THR A 95 -11.16 -18.19 0.18
C THR A 95 -9.98 -18.08 -0.78
N ARG A 96 -9.81 -19.04 -1.70
CA ARG A 96 -8.72 -19.00 -2.70
C ARG A 96 -8.82 -17.77 -3.60
N ARG A 97 -10.04 -17.39 -4.01
CA ARG A 97 -10.25 -16.17 -4.83
C ARG A 97 -9.92 -14.90 -4.04
N LEU A 98 -10.35 -14.83 -2.78
CA LEU A 98 -10.03 -13.73 -1.87
C LEU A 98 -8.51 -13.58 -1.71
N GLU A 99 -7.81 -14.68 -1.41
CA GLU A 99 -6.35 -14.70 -1.26
C GLU A 99 -5.65 -14.31 -2.56
N SER A 100 -6.12 -14.80 -3.71
CA SER A 100 -5.54 -14.48 -5.01
C SER A 100 -5.66 -12.99 -5.35
N ASP A 101 -6.86 -12.41 -5.18
CA ASP A 101 -7.08 -10.98 -5.43
C ASP A 101 -6.30 -10.12 -4.43
N TRP A 102 -6.27 -10.48 -3.14
CA TRP A 102 -5.50 -9.77 -2.13
C TRP A 102 -3.99 -9.79 -2.43
N ASN A 103 -3.44 -10.97 -2.77
CA ASN A 103 -2.02 -11.11 -3.11
C ASN A 103 -1.64 -10.29 -4.34
N ALA A 104 -2.51 -10.24 -5.36
CA ALA A 104 -2.28 -9.45 -6.55
C ALA A 104 -2.20 -7.95 -6.22
N VAL A 105 -3.14 -7.43 -5.42
CA VAL A 105 -3.14 -6.03 -4.96
C VAL A 105 -1.88 -5.74 -4.15
N PHE A 106 -1.60 -6.56 -3.13
CA PHE A 106 -0.52 -6.31 -2.20
C PHE A 106 0.87 -6.39 -2.88
N THR A 107 1.05 -7.34 -3.80
CA THR A 107 2.28 -7.48 -4.58
C THR A 107 2.53 -6.25 -5.45
N LYS A 108 1.51 -5.78 -6.18
CA LYS A 108 1.67 -4.62 -7.06
C LYS A 108 1.99 -3.35 -6.29
N VAL A 109 1.28 -3.11 -5.19
CA VAL A 109 1.54 -2.00 -4.26
C VAL A 109 2.98 -2.06 -3.77
N GLY A 110 3.47 -3.24 -3.37
CA GLY A 110 4.86 -3.45 -2.94
C GLY A 110 5.90 -3.14 -4.02
N VAL A 111 5.67 -3.60 -5.26
CA VAL A 111 6.53 -3.32 -6.42
C VAL A 111 6.63 -1.82 -6.68
N VAL A 112 5.49 -1.11 -6.74
CA VAL A 112 5.45 0.33 -7.01
C VAL A 112 6.13 1.11 -5.88
N GLN A 113 5.91 0.72 -4.63
CA GLN A 113 6.62 1.33 -3.49
C GLN A 113 8.13 1.13 -3.60
N GLY A 114 8.60 -0.06 -4.02
CA GLY A 114 10.01 -0.34 -4.29
C GLY A 114 10.60 0.54 -5.39
N GLN A 115 9.88 0.71 -6.50
CA GLN A 115 10.28 1.59 -7.61
C GLN A 115 10.39 3.05 -7.18
N LEU A 116 9.44 3.57 -6.41
CA LEU A 116 9.48 4.93 -5.89
C LEU A 116 10.64 5.13 -4.90
N LYS A 117 10.92 4.15 -4.03
CA LYS A 117 12.08 4.17 -3.13
C LYS A 117 13.40 4.20 -3.91
N ALA A 118 13.51 3.46 -5.01
CA ALA A 118 14.68 3.49 -5.89
C ALA A 118 14.86 4.86 -6.55
N ARG A 119 13.80 5.41 -7.18
CA ARG A 119 13.81 6.75 -7.79
C ARG A 119 14.19 7.85 -6.80
N ARG A 120 13.66 7.80 -5.57
CA ARG A 120 14.03 8.72 -4.49
C ARG A 120 15.53 8.71 -4.22
N ARG A 121 16.16 7.52 -4.14
CA ARG A 121 17.61 7.37 -3.90
C ARG A 121 18.42 7.95 -5.05
N GLU A 122 18.02 7.70 -6.29
CA GLU A 122 18.69 8.23 -7.48
C GLU A 122 18.68 9.77 -7.52
N LEU A 123 17.54 10.40 -7.21
CA LEU A 123 17.41 11.85 -7.18
C LEU A 123 18.27 12.49 -6.07
N LEU A 124 18.33 11.86 -4.89
CA LEU A 124 19.21 12.30 -3.80
C LEU A 124 20.69 12.16 -4.19
N GLY A 125 21.07 11.05 -4.84
CA GLY A 125 22.44 10.83 -5.35
C GLY A 125 22.84 11.86 -6.41
N ARG A 126 21.95 12.15 -7.37
CA ARG A 126 22.16 13.21 -8.37
C ARG A 126 22.29 14.59 -7.72
N SER A 127 21.45 14.91 -6.73
CA SER A 127 21.52 16.19 -6.02
C SER A 127 22.84 16.34 -5.26
N ALA A 128 23.34 15.28 -4.63
CA ALA A 128 24.62 15.29 -3.94
C ALA A 128 25.80 15.46 -4.93
N PHE A 129 25.76 14.76 -6.06
CA PHE A 129 26.76 14.91 -7.13
C PHE A 129 26.80 16.33 -7.71
N VAL A 130 25.66 16.93 -8.02
CA VAL A 130 25.58 18.31 -8.52
C VAL A 130 26.11 19.31 -7.48
N GLN A 131 25.82 19.11 -6.19
CA GLN A 131 26.37 19.94 -5.12
C GLN A 131 27.89 19.79 -4.98
N ALA A 132 28.41 18.57 -5.10
CA ALA A 132 29.85 18.30 -5.09
C ALA A 132 30.57 18.92 -6.28
N LEU A 133 30.00 18.84 -7.49
CA LEU A 133 30.57 19.52 -8.65
C LEU A 133 30.56 21.04 -8.49
N ARG A 134 29.46 21.63 -7.99
CA ARG A 134 29.39 23.07 -7.73
C ARG A 134 30.40 23.54 -6.69
N SER A 135 30.69 22.76 -5.65
CA SER A 135 31.69 23.14 -4.64
C SER A 135 33.12 23.06 -5.18
N ILE A 136 33.40 22.11 -6.07
CA ILE A 136 34.71 21.96 -6.72
C ILE A 136 34.92 23.07 -7.78
N PHE A 137 33.93 23.35 -8.62
CA PHE A 137 34.03 24.38 -9.66
C PHE A 137 33.84 25.80 -9.13
N GLY A 138 33.01 26.01 -8.09
CA GLY A 138 32.80 27.30 -7.45
C GLY A 138 34.00 27.79 -6.63
N ARG A 139 34.85 26.88 -6.12
CA ARG A 139 36.11 27.24 -5.45
C ARG A 139 37.19 27.77 -6.40
N ARG A 140 37.09 27.49 -7.71
CA ARG A 140 38.07 28.01 -8.70
C ARG A 140 37.80 29.44 -9.16
N ALA A 141 36.61 29.99 -8.94
CA ALA A 141 36.26 31.35 -9.35
C ALA A 141 36.61 32.43 -8.30
N ALA A 142 37.07 32.04 -7.11
CA ALA A 142 37.40 32.96 -6.00
C ALA A 142 38.91 33.19 -5.80
N VAL A 143 39.75 32.76 -6.76
CA VAL A 143 41.20 32.96 -6.73
C VAL A 143 41.63 33.59 -8.06
N CYS A 144 41.34 34.89 -8.23
CA CYS A 144 42.00 35.80 -9.15
C CYS A 144 42.09 37.16 -8.47
#